data_AF-A0A4Z0P3U0-F1
#
_entry.id   AF-A0A4Z0P3U0-F1
#
_cell.length_a   1.000
_cell.length_b   1.000
_cell.length_c   1.000
_cell.angle_alpha   90.00
_cell.angle_beta   90.00
_cell.angle_gamma   90.00
#
_symmetry.space_group_name_H-M   'P 1'
#
loop_
_entity.id
_entity.type
_entity.pdbx_description
1 polymer ?
#
loop_
_entity_poly.entity_id
_entity_poly.type
_entity_poly.pdbx_seq_one_letter_code
_entity_poly.pdbx_strand_id
1 'polypeptide(L)'
;MKLPLLLLALLSGSTSLTQAQTKTVCQVEGNIKGLGNQAVVVFYDWKGQQRRDTVHAHNDQFSYTARPSDDGQFNLKIIPSRFTPVWFEAGQVTVAGNIAEPSELTVTGTPENTLSTQYNQQIEWKFEHRAKGNPDSIATLGKLLGQATRAFITAHPKARTSADLLYQQAKFHHDRPVGEYEKLFRNLSPRCAGQCTRPSRGASPGGVAQAAAGRPPAPTFQHARYRRCGCFAGSFSGAVRVA
;
A
#
# COMPACT_ATOMS: atom_id res chain seq x y z
N MET A 1 51.38 22.08 52.13
CA MET A 1 51.43 20.99 51.12
C MET A 1 50.31 21.23 50.12
N LYS A 2 50.65 21.42 48.84
CA LYS A 2 49.73 21.83 47.76
C LYS A 2 48.95 20.61 47.23
N LEU A 3 47.65 20.79 47.01
CA LEU A 3 46.71 19.86 46.37
C LEU A 3 46.54 20.28 44.87
N PRO A 4 45.73 19.58 44.06
CA PRO A 4 46.04 18.50 43.11
C PRO A 4 45.78 18.93 41.64
N LEU A 5 45.88 18.01 40.65
CA LEU A 5 45.02 17.88 39.45
C LEU A 5 45.78 17.19 38.31
N LEU A 6 45.24 16.10 37.78
CA LEU A 6 45.11 15.89 36.32
C LEU A 6 44.20 14.69 36.06
N LEU A 7 42.90 14.99 36.00
CA LEU A 7 41.90 14.19 35.29
C LEU A 7 42.08 14.50 33.79
N LEU A 8 42.41 13.51 32.97
CA LEU A 8 42.32 13.63 31.51
C LEU A 8 41.11 12.83 31.03
N ALA A 9 39.97 13.52 30.91
CA ALA A 9 38.79 12.99 30.24
C ALA A 9 38.91 13.24 28.73
N LEU A 10 39.14 12.18 27.96
CA LEU A 10 39.06 12.19 26.50
C LEU A 10 37.58 12.20 26.08
N LEU A 11 37.04 13.39 25.81
CA LEU A 11 35.76 13.58 25.13
C LEU A 11 35.96 13.39 23.61
N SER A 12 35.73 12.18 23.12
CA SER A 12 35.54 11.95 21.69
C SER A 12 34.18 12.53 21.28
N GLY A 13 34.21 13.70 20.65
CA GLY A 13 33.03 14.36 20.12
C GLY A 13 32.36 13.53 19.03
N SER A 14 31.21 12.95 19.33
CA SER A 14 30.31 12.37 18.35
C SER A 14 29.69 13.48 17.51
N THR A 15 30.30 13.85 16.39
CA THR A 15 29.64 14.65 15.35
C THR A 15 28.51 13.83 14.76
N SER A 16 27.32 13.98 15.35
CA SER A 16 26.09 13.47 14.76
C SER A 16 25.82 14.28 13.49
N LEU A 17 26.08 13.67 12.34
CA LEU A 17 25.59 14.16 11.05
C LEU A 17 24.07 14.18 11.10
N THR A 18 23.49 15.32 11.47
CA THR A 18 22.05 15.57 11.34
C THR A 18 21.73 15.62 9.85
N GLN A 19 21.46 14.47 9.25
CA GLN A 19 20.99 14.38 7.88
C GLN A 19 19.62 15.07 7.84
N ALA A 20 19.58 16.29 7.28
CA ALA A 20 18.34 17.00 7.06
C ALA A 20 17.44 16.13 6.17
N GLN A 21 16.38 15.57 6.76
CA GLN A 21 15.37 14.85 6.01
C GLN A 21 14.71 15.83 5.06
N THR A 22 15.02 15.72 3.77
CA THR A 22 14.30 16.44 2.72
C THR A 22 12.84 15.98 2.77
N LYS A 23 11.96 16.91 3.13
CA LYS A 23 10.52 16.68 3.16
C LYS A 23 10.07 16.26 1.76
N THR A 24 9.68 15.00 1.60
CA THR A 24 9.07 14.50 0.36
C THR A 24 7.76 15.25 0.12
N VAL A 25 7.67 15.99 -0.98
CA VAL A 25 6.45 16.68 -1.39
C VAL A 25 5.82 15.91 -2.54
N CYS A 26 4.60 15.42 -2.31
CA CYS A 26 3.73 14.84 -3.33
C CYS A 26 2.63 15.85 -3.61
N GLN A 27 2.65 16.45 -4.80
CA GLN A 27 1.63 17.40 -5.24
C GLN A 27 0.68 16.69 -6.18
N VAL A 28 -0.62 16.74 -5.89
CA VAL A 28 -1.67 16.14 -6.71
C VAL A 28 -2.46 17.23 -7.38
N GLU A 29 -2.62 17.11 -8.69
CA GLU A 29 -3.48 17.97 -9.51
C GLU A 29 -4.58 17.15 -10.16
N GLY A 30 -5.81 17.55 -9.93
CA GLY A 30 -6.97 16.95 -10.54
C GLY A 30 -7.45 17.75 -11.74
N ASN A 31 -7.78 17.06 -12.82
CA ASN A 31 -8.49 17.59 -13.98
C ASN A 31 -9.54 16.56 -14.42
N ILE A 32 -10.72 16.61 -13.80
CA ILE A 32 -11.77 15.62 -13.97
C ILE A 32 -12.99 16.30 -14.57
N LYS A 33 -13.23 16.05 -15.86
CA LYS A 33 -14.34 16.64 -16.59
C LYS A 33 -15.67 16.32 -15.91
N GLY A 34 -16.48 17.35 -15.71
CA GLY A 34 -17.81 17.26 -15.09
C GLY A 34 -17.81 17.20 -13.55
N LEU A 35 -16.66 17.33 -12.89
CA LEU A 35 -16.57 17.40 -11.43
C LEU A 35 -17.15 18.71 -10.85
N GLY A 36 -17.12 19.79 -11.63
CA GLY A 36 -17.60 21.11 -11.26
C GLY A 36 -16.86 21.66 -10.05
N ASN A 37 -17.63 22.03 -9.02
CA ASN A 37 -17.14 22.61 -7.76
C ASN A 37 -17.34 21.64 -6.57
N GLN A 38 -17.32 20.34 -6.83
CA GLN A 38 -17.56 19.31 -5.82
C GLN A 38 -16.36 19.11 -4.87
N ALA A 39 -16.66 18.57 -3.69
CA ALA A 39 -15.63 18.16 -2.74
C ALA A 39 -15.06 16.78 -3.11
N VAL A 40 -13.73 16.68 -3.09
CA VAL A 40 -12.98 15.43 -3.18
C VAL A 40 -12.47 15.08 -1.79
N VAL A 41 -12.81 13.89 -1.30
CA VAL A 41 -12.34 13.43 0.02
C VAL A 41 -11.10 12.56 -0.16
N VAL A 42 -10.04 12.87 0.57
CA VAL A 42 -8.79 12.10 0.54
C VAL A 42 -8.71 11.24 1.78
N PHE A 43 -8.61 9.91 1.62
CA PHE A 43 -8.46 8.95 2.71
C PHE A 43 -7.05 8.39 2.74
N TYR A 44 -6.44 8.32 3.93
CA TYR A 44 -5.12 7.74 4.12
C TYR A 44 -4.94 7.26 5.56
N ASP A 45 -4.08 6.26 5.76
CA ASP A 45 -3.73 5.79 7.10
C ASP A 45 -2.43 6.47 7.56
N TRP A 46 -2.44 7.05 8.76
CA TRP A 46 -1.25 7.67 9.34
C TRP A 46 -1.11 7.27 10.80
N LYS A 47 0.00 6.60 11.12
CA LYS A 47 0.31 6.05 12.44
C LYS A 47 -0.80 5.13 12.95
N GLY A 48 -1.32 4.27 12.07
CA GLY A 48 -2.37 3.29 12.35
C GLY A 48 -3.75 3.88 12.53
N GLN A 49 -3.95 5.17 12.21
CA GLN A 49 -5.23 5.85 12.29
C GLN A 49 -5.67 6.30 10.91
N GLN A 50 -6.92 5.99 10.54
CA GLN A 50 -7.51 6.50 9.33
C GLN A 50 -7.72 8.02 9.46
N ARG A 51 -7.26 8.74 8.45
CA ARG A 51 -7.39 10.19 8.31
C ARG A 51 -8.20 10.53 7.08
N ARG A 52 -8.77 11.73 7.09
CA ARG A 52 -9.48 12.30 5.96
C ARG A 52 -9.17 13.78 5.81
N ASP A 53 -8.82 14.17 4.60
CA ASP A 53 -8.75 15.57 4.18
C ASP A 53 -9.87 15.83 3.16
N THR A 54 -10.29 17.09 3.02
CA THR A 54 -11.29 17.50 2.02
C THR A 54 -10.70 18.60 1.16
N VAL A 55 -10.74 18.40 -0.15
CA VAL A 55 -10.25 19.32 -1.16
C VAL A 55 -11.44 19.75 -2.00
N HIS A 56 -11.58 21.04 -2.26
CA HIS A 56 -12.66 21.54 -3.11
C HIS A 56 -12.15 21.72 -4.53
N ALA A 57 -12.88 21.14 -5.48
CA ALA A 57 -12.64 21.42 -6.88
C ALA A 57 -13.20 22.79 -7.24
N HIS A 58 -12.59 23.41 -8.23
CA HIS A 58 -13.03 24.63 -8.88
C HIS A 58 -12.94 24.42 -10.39
N ASN A 59 -14.08 24.51 -11.08
CA ASN A 59 -14.17 24.31 -12.53
C ASN A 59 -13.46 23.03 -13.01
N ASP A 60 -13.89 21.87 -12.50
CA ASP A 60 -13.34 20.54 -12.85
C ASP A 60 -11.91 20.26 -12.36
N GLN A 61 -11.28 21.23 -11.67
CA GLN A 61 -9.87 21.15 -11.26
C GLN A 61 -9.70 21.21 -9.75
N PHE A 62 -8.70 20.51 -9.21
CA PHE A 62 -8.31 20.65 -7.81
C PHE A 62 -6.79 20.53 -7.64
N SER A 63 -6.27 21.02 -6.52
CA SER A 63 -4.86 20.89 -6.16
C SER A 63 -4.73 20.48 -4.70
N TYR A 64 -3.84 19.54 -4.41
CA TYR A 64 -3.68 18.96 -3.08
C TYR A 64 -2.24 18.54 -2.81
N THR A 65 -1.65 19.03 -1.72
CA THR A 65 -0.36 18.52 -1.24
C THR A 65 -0.62 17.32 -0.35
N ALA A 66 -0.28 16.12 -0.83
CA ALA A 66 -0.53 14.90 -0.11
C ALA A 66 0.32 14.77 1.15
N ARG A 67 -0.27 14.09 2.15
CA ARG A 67 0.43 13.67 3.36
C ARG A 67 0.93 12.24 3.18
N PRO A 68 2.05 11.87 3.81
CA PRO A 68 2.51 10.49 3.79
C PRO A 68 1.44 9.56 4.39
N SER A 69 1.37 8.35 3.84
CA SER A 69 0.55 7.24 4.34
C SER A 69 1.45 6.12 4.85
N ASP A 70 0.96 5.33 5.80
CA ASP A 70 1.68 4.20 6.34
C ASP A 70 1.99 3.14 5.27
N ASP A 71 1.08 2.89 4.32
CA ASP A 71 1.24 1.94 3.20
C ASP A 71 1.79 2.56 1.92
N GLY A 72 2.05 3.88 1.94
CA GLY A 72 2.53 4.63 0.79
C GLY A 72 1.45 4.93 -0.26
N GLN A 73 0.17 4.66 0.00
CA GLN A 73 -0.94 5.07 -0.85
C GLN A 73 -1.95 5.94 -0.09
N PHE A 74 -2.66 6.78 -0.82
CA PHE A 74 -3.89 7.41 -0.35
C PHE A 74 -4.98 7.22 -1.40
N ASN A 75 -6.23 7.37 -0.99
CA ASN A 75 -7.38 7.14 -1.85
C ASN A 75 -8.16 8.43 -2.03
N LEU A 76 -8.41 8.80 -3.28
CA LEU A 76 -9.37 9.86 -3.61
C LEU A 76 -10.76 9.24 -3.69
N LYS A 77 -11.70 9.83 -2.97
CA LYS A 77 -13.12 9.52 -3.06
C LYS A 77 -13.83 10.69 -3.71
N ILE A 78 -13.96 10.61 -5.03
CA ILE A 78 -14.58 11.62 -5.87
C ILE A 78 -16.09 11.38 -5.97
N ILE A 79 -16.49 10.10 -6.05
CA ILE A 79 -17.89 9.67 -5.97
C ILE A 79 -18.09 8.65 -4.83
N PRO A 80 -19.31 8.49 -4.28
CA PRO A 80 -19.54 7.62 -3.14
C PRO A 80 -19.14 6.16 -3.32
N SER A 81 -19.26 5.64 -4.56
CA SER A 81 -19.13 4.22 -4.88
C SER A 81 -17.72 3.76 -5.22
N ARG A 82 -16.74 4.66 -5.39
CA ARG A 82 -15.39 4.27 -5.83
C ARG A 82 -14.28 5.08 -5.17
N PHE A 83 -13.18 4.39 -4.91
CA PHE A 83 -11.92 4.98 -4.49
C PHE A 83 -10.93 4.91 -5.66
N THR A 84 -10.17 5.99 -5.86
CA THR A 84 -9.07 6.06 -6.81
C THR A 84 -7.77 6.04 -6.00
N PRO A 85 -7.02 4.92 -5.99
CA PRO A 85 -5.76 4.84 -5.27
C PRO A 85 -4.69 5.69 -5.96
N VAL A 86 -3.83 6.32 -5.16
CA VAL A 86 -2.72 7.15 -5.61
C VAL A 86 -1.49 6.83 -4.76
N TRP A 87 -0.37 6.52 -5.39
CA TRP A 87 0.90 6.34 -4.71
C TRP A 87 1.44 7.69 -4.23
N PHE A 88 1.86 7.73 -2.96
CA PHE A 88 2.61 8.84 -2.40
C PHE A 88 4.06 8.79 -2.93
N GLU A 89 4.36 9.66 -3.89
CA GLU A 89 5.67 9.81 -4.52
C GLU A 89 6.08 11.28 -4.58
N ALA A 90 7.38 11.55 -4.44
CA ALA A 90 7.88 12.90 -4.64
C ALA A 90 7.59 13.37 -6.07
N GLY A 91 7.15 14.61 -6.20
CA GLY A 91 6.87 15.23 -7.49
C GLY A 91 5.40 15.56 -7.68
N GLN A 92 5.02 15.73 -8.94
CA GLN A 92 3.65 16.07 -9.35
C GLN A 92 2.95 14.81 -9.86
N VAL A 93 1.75 14.58 -9.34
CA VAL A 93 0.82 13.53 -9.75
C VAL A 93 -0.38 14.19 -10.38
N THR A 94 -0.82 13.70 -11.54
CA THR A 94 -2.00 14.19 -12.24
C THR A 94 -3.09 13.13 -12.18
N VAL A 95 -4.29 13.52 -11.76
CA VAL A 95 -5.50 12.71 -11.79
C VAL A 95 -6.44 13.27 -12.83
N ALA A 96 -6.71 12.50 -13.89
CA ALA A 96 -7.49 12.97 -15.02
C ALA A 96 -8.55 11.96 -15.47
N GLY A 97 -9.62 12.46 -16.10
CA GLY A 97 -10.67 11.62 -16.68
C GLY A 97 -12.02 12.34 -16.70
N ASN A 98 -13.10 11.56 -16.64
CA ASN A 98 -14.47 12.06 -16.65
C ASN A 98 -15.22 11.49 -15.45
N ILE A 99 -15.99 12.33 -14.74
CA ILE A 99 -16.78 11.87 -13.60
C ILE A 99 -17.88 10.86 -14.01
N ALA A 100 -18.31 10.89 -15.27
CA ALA A 100 -19.26 9.91 -15.83
C ALA A 100 -18.66 8.50 -15.95
N GLU A 101 -17.33 8.40 -16.04
CA GLU A 101 -16.57 7.15 -16.11
C GLU A 101 -15.57 7.09 -14.94
N PRO A 102 -16.08 7.06 -13.69
CA PRO A 102 -15.24 7.09 -12.49
C PRO A 102 -14.38 5.83 -12.36
N SER A 103 -14.71 4.77 -13.12
CA SER A 103 -13.89 3.56 -13.25
C SER A 103 -12.54 3.81 -13.93
N GLU A 104 -12.48 4.84 -14.76
CA GLU A 104 -11.44 5.02 -15.79
C GLU A 104 -10.65 6.31 -15.60
N LEU A 105 -10.54 6.78 -14.34
CA LEU A 105 -9.64 7.87 -14.00
C LEU A 105 -8.18 7.39 -14.09
N THR A 106 -7.37 8.16 -14.79
CA THR A 106 -5.92 7.97 -14.89
C THR A 106 -5.20 8.73 -13.78
N VAL A 107 -4.16 8.12 -13.21
CA VAL A 107 -3.28 8.72 -12.20
C VAL A 107 -1.84 8.61 -12.70
N THR A 108 -1.21 9.70 -13.11
CA THR A 108 0.12 9.70 -13.77
C THR A 108 1.05 10.74 -13.17
N GLY A 109 2.27 10.88 -13.70
CA GLY A 109 3.23 11.93 -13.30
C GLY A 109 4.40 11.43 -12.46
N THR A 110 4.23 10.29 -11.79
CA THR A 110 5.32 9.59 -11.08
C THR A 110 5.39 8.12 -11.51
N PRO A 111 6.52 7.41 -11.27
CA PRO A 111 6.72 6.06 -11.80
C PRO A 111 5.67 5.03 -11.38
N GLU A 112 5.31 4.97 -10.10
CA GLU A 112 4.33 3.97 -9.62
C GLU A 112 2.91 4.32 -10.02
N ASN A 113 2.54 5.61 -9.98
CA ASN A 113 1.23 6.05 -10.45
C ASN A 113 1.03 5.74 -11.94
N THR A 114 2.03 6.08 -12.77
CA THR A 114 2.00 5.79 -14.22
C THR A 114 1.90 4.29 -14.48
N LEU A 115 2.66 3.46 -13.77
CA LEU A 115 2.63 2.01 -13.91
C LEU A 115 1.29 1.40 -13.44
N SER A 116 0.73 1.89 -12.33
CA SER A 116 -0.59 1.47 -11.84
C SER A 116 -1.69 1.82 -12.86
N THR A 117 -1.65 3.02 -13.45
CA THR A 117 -2.56 3.40 -14.53
C THR A 117 -2.41 2.51 -15.76
N GLN A 118 -1.16 2.17 -16.13
CA GLN A 118 -0.91 1.26 -17.24
C GLN A 118 -1.53 -0.13 -16.98
N TYR A 119 -1.35 -0.68 -15.78
CA TYR A 119 -2.00 -1.93 -15.38
C TYR A 119 -3.52 -1.82 -15.50
N ASN A 120 -4.11 -0.76 -14.96
CA ASN A 120 -5.55 -0.54 -14.97
C ASN A 120 -6.10 -0.53 -16.41
N GLN A 121 -5.50 0.28 -17.29
CA GLN A 121 -5.91 0.39 -18.70
C GLN A 121 -5.74 -0.91 -19.49
N GLN A 122 -4.61 -1.60 -19.29
CA GLN A 122 -4.27 -2.76 -20.11
C GLN A 122 -4.98 -4.02 -19.66
N ILE A 123 -5.36 -4.11 -18.38
CA ILE A 123 -5.84 -5.33 -17.74
C ILE A 123 -7.18 -5.09 -17.02
N GLU A 124 -7.22 -4.26 -15.98
CA GLU A 124 -8.38 -4.16 -15.09
C GLU A 124 -9.63 -3.57 -15.76
N TRP A 125 -9.52 -2.46 -16.49
CA TRP A 125 -10.69 -1.83 -17.13
C TRP A 125 -11.28 -2.72 -18.21
N LYS A 126 -10.43 -3.34 -19.04
CA LYS A 126 -10.87 -4.33 -20.04
C LYS A 126 -11.66 -5.46 -19.39
N PHE A 127 -11.25 -5.86 -18.20
CA PHE A 127 -11.96 -6.84 -17.41
C PHE A 127 -13.33 -6.33 -16.92
N GLU A 128 -13.35 -5.17 -16.27
CA GLU A 128 -14.57 -4.53 -15.77
C GLU A 128 -15.62 -4.35 -16.88
N HIS A 129 -15.21 -3.88 -18.07
CA HIS A 129 -16.11 -3.75 -19.22
C HIS A 129 -16.70 -5.10 -19.67
N ARG A 130 -15.87 -6.15 -19.75
CA ARG A 130 -16.33 -7.49 -20.14
C ARG A 130 -17.29 -8.09 -19.11
N ALA A 131 -17.03 -7.88 -17.83
CA ALA A 131 -17.87 -8.37 -16.74
C ALA A 131 -19.25 -7.67 -16.72
N LYS A 132 -19.30 -6.36 -16.98
CA LYS A 132 -20.57 -5.61 -17.09
C LYS A 132 -21.50 -6.17 -18.19
N GLY A 133 -20.93 -6.66 -19.29
CA GLY A 133 -21.70 -7.26 -20.40
C GLY A 133 -22.01 -8.75 -20.27
N ASN A 134 -21.31 -9.49 -19.39
CA ASN A 134 -21.41 -10.96 -19.30
C ASN A 134 -21.25 -11.45 -17.84
N PRO A 135 -22.23 -11.18 -16.96
CA PRO A 135 -22.13 -11.49 -15.53
C PRO A 135 -21.99 -13.00 -15.23
N ASP A 136 -22.57 -13.87 -16.05
CA ASP A 136 -22.48 -15.33 -15.85
C ASP A 136 -21.05 -15.88 -16.05
N SER A 137 -20.15 -15.07 -16.62
CA SER A 137 -18.76 -15.45 -16.88
C SER A 137 -17.78 -14.97 -15.81
N ILE A 138 -18.23 -14.33 -14.72
CA ILE A 138 -17.35 -13.68 -13.71
C ILE A 138 -16.25 -14.61 -13.20
N ALA A 139 -16.53 -15.90 -12.95
CA ALA A 139 -15.52 -16.83 -12.46
C ALA A 139 -14.40 -17.10 -13.49
N THR A 140 -14.77 -17.38 -14.74
CA THR A 140 -13.81 -17.59 -15.84
C THR A 140 -13.02 -16.32 -16.11
N LEU A 141 -13.71 -15.20 -16.13
CA LEU A 141 -13.15 -13.88 -16.23
C LEU A 141 -12.13 -13.67 -15.08
N GLY A 142 -12.49 -13.91 -13.82
CA GLY A 142 -11.60 -13.70 -12.68
C GLY A 142 -10.29 -14.49 -12.77
N LYS A 143 -10.31 -15.69 -13.35
CA LYS A 143 -9.10 -16.48 -13.63
C LYS A 143 -8.20 -15.81 -14.68
N LEU A 144 -8.79 -15.29 -15.76
CA LEU A 144 -8.05 -14.59 -16.82
C LEU A 144 -7.43 -13.30 -16.30
N LEU A 145 -8.17 -12.52 -15.49
CA LEU A 145 -7.64 -11.37 -14.78
C LEU A 145 -6.45 -11.78 -13.91
N GLY A 146 -6.64 -12.81 -13.09
CA GLY A 146 -5.59 -13.33 -12.21
C GLY A 146 -4.30 -13.67 -12.95
N GLN A 147 -4.40 -14.37 -14.08
CA GLN A 147 -3.26 -14.72 -14.93
C GLN A 147 -2.58 -13.48 -15.54
N ALA A 148 -3.35 -12.54 -16.10
CA ALA A 148 -2.81 -11.31 -16.69
C ALA A 148 -2.07 -10.47 -15.66
N THR A 149 -2.62 -10.30 -14.46
CA THR A 149 -1.98 -9.58 -13.37
C THR A 149 -0.68 -10.26 -12.90
N ARG A 150 -0.63 -11.60 -12.82
CA ARG A 150 0.64 -12.30 -12.48
C ARG A 150 1.71 -12.15 -13.56
N ALA A 151 1.32 -12.13 -14.83
CA ALA A 151 2.22 -11.82 -15.93
C ALA A 151 2.77 -10.39 -15.80
N PHE A 152 1.92 -9.42 -15.46
CA PHE A 152 2.33 -8.05 -15.19
C PHE A 152 3.31 -7.95 -14.02
N ILE A 153 3.02 -8.61 -12.89
CA ILE A 153 3.91 -8.67 -11.72
C ILE A 153 5.30 -9.23 -12.11
N THR A 154 5.31 -10.27 -12.95
CA THR A 154 6.56 -10.88 -13.44
C THR A 154 7.39 -9.91 -14.28
N ALA A 155 6.73 -9.07 -15.09
CA ALA A 155 7.39 -8.07 -15.93
C ALA A 155 7.91 -6.87 -15.12
N HIS A 156 7.28 -6.55 -13.98
CA HIS A 156 7.61 -5.38 -13.17
C HIS A 156 7.99 -5.76 -11.72
N PRO A 157 9.00 -6.62 -11.49
CA PRO A 157 9.28 -7.17 -10.16
C PRO A 157 9.78 -6.11 -9.16
N LYS A 158 10.28 -4.97 -9.63
CA LYS A 158 10.81 -3.91 -8.77
C LYS A 158 9.76 -2.85 -8.37
N ALA A 159 8.53 -2.98 -8.86
CA ALA A 159 7.48 -2.00 -8.62
C ALA A 159 6.70 -2.30 -7.34
N ARG A 160 6.40 -1.25 -6.56
CA ARG A 160 5.48 -1.31 -5.42
C ARG A 160 4.07 -1.68 -5.88
N THR A 161 3.65 -1.22 -7.05
CA THR A 161 2.41 -1.62 -7.72
C THR A 161 2.31 -3.14 -7.85
N SER A 162 3.38 -3.83 -8.27
CA SER A 162 3.38 -5.29 -8.38
C SER A 162 3.24 -5.99 -7.03
N ALA A 163 3.83 -5.44 -5.96
CA ALA A 163 3.70 -5.97 -4.61
C ALA A 163 2.27 -5.81 -4.07
N ASP A 164 1.65 -4.64 -4.29
CA ASP A 164 0.26 -4.39 -3.91
C ASP A 164 -0.70 -5.31 -4.67
N LEU A 165 -0.55 -5.43 -5.99
CA LEU A 165 -1.36 -6.34 -6.81
C LEU A 165 -1.30 -7.80 -6.33
N LEU A 166 -0.10 -8.29 -5.99
CA LEU A 166 0.06 -9.64 -5.43
C LEU A 166 -0.67 -9.79 -4.10
N TYR A 167 -0.60 -8.78 -3.24
CA TYR A 167 -1.33 -8.76 -1.97
C TYR A 167 -2.84 -8.76 -2.16
N GLN A 168 -3.37 -7.92 -3.05
CA GLN A 168 -4.81 -7.91 -3.36
C GLN A 168 -5.27 -9.26 -3.88
N GLN A 169 -4.48 -9.90 -4.75
CA GLN A 169 -4.77 -11.25 -5.22
C GLN A 169 -4.80 -12.29 -4.10
N ALA A 170 -3.79 -12.27 -3.23
CA ALA A 170 -3.72 -13.19 -2.09
C ALA A 170 -4.87 -12.97 -1.08
N LYS A 171 -5.36 -11.74 -0.96
CA LYS A 171 -6.46 -11.37 -0.07
C LYS A 171 -7.81 -11.78 -0.62
N PHE A 172 -8.10 -11.46 -1.88
CA PHE A 172 -9.46 -11.51 -2.43
C PHE A 172 -9.75 -12.70 -3.34
N HIS A 173 -8.74 -13.37 -3.90
CA HIS A 173 -8.99 -14.56 -4.72
C HIS A 173 -9.20 -15.80 -3.85
N HIS A 174 -10.17 -16.63 -4.23
CA HIS A 174 -10.46 -17.90 -3.55
C HIS A 174 -9.56 -19.03 -4.06
N ASP A 175 -9.23 -19.03 -5.35
CA ASP A 175 -8.26 -19.91 -5.97
C ASP A 175 -6.85 -19.32 -5.82
N ARG A 176 -6.26 -19.50 -4.64
CA ARG A 176 -4.92 -18.97 -4.33
C ARG A 176 -3.85 -19.98 -4.74
N PRO A 177 -3.17 -19.84 -5.90
CA PRO A 177 -2.02 -20.68 -6.24
C PRO A 177 -0.83 -20.30 -5.38
N VAL A 178 -0.82 -20.72 -4.10
CA VAL A 178 0.14 -20.28 -3.08
C VAL A 178 1.59 -20.41 -3.54
N GLY A 179 1.96 -21.54 -4.17
CA GLY A 179 3.32 -21.75 -4.67
C GLY A 179 3.73 -20.76 -5.77
N GLU A 180 2.80 -20.33 -6.62
CA GLU A 180 3.04 -19.31 -7.63
C GLU A 180 3.20 -17.92 -6.98
N TYR A 181 2.33 -17.58 -6.03
CA TYR A 181 2.43 -16.32 -5.27
C TYR A 181 3.74 -16.23 -4.49
N GLU A 182 4.20 -17.31 -3.86
CA GLU A 182 5.49 -17.36 -3.18
C GLU A 182 6.66 -17.14 -4.15
N LYS A 183 6.59 -17.73 -5.35
CA LYS A 183 7.59 -17.52 -6.40
C LYS A 183 7.65 -16.05 -6.82
N LEU A 184 6.49 -15.44 -7.07
CA LEU A 184 6.40 -14.01 -7.41
C LEU A 184 6.95 -13.15 -6.26
N PHE A 185 6.53 -13.41 -5.03
CA PHE A 185 6.97 -12.68 -3.85
C PHE A 185 8.50 -12.70 -3.67
N ARG A 186 9.14 -13.85 -3.86
CA ARG A 186 10.61 -13.96 -3.78
C ARG A 186 11.36 -13.12 -4.81
N ASN A 187 10.72 -12.82 -5.94
CA ASN A 187 11.30 -12.04 -7.03
C ASN A 187 11.04 -10.53 -6.90
N LEU A 188 10.15 -10.11 -5.99
CA LEU A 188 9.85 -8.69 -5.79
C LEU A 188 11.03 -7.93 -5.16
N SER A 189 11.21 -6.67 -5.55
CA SER A 189 12.28 -5.79 -5.08
C SER A 189 11.78 -4.38 -4.68
N PRO A 190 12.32 -3.75 -3.62
CA PRO A 190 13.23 -4.35 -2.65
C PRO A 190 12.56 -5.58 -2.04
N ARG A 191 13.36 -6.62 -1.75
CA ARG A 191 12.86 -7.75 -0.95
C ARG A 191 12.18 -7.07 0.23
N CYS A 192 10.93 -7.39 0.51
CA CYS A 192 10.26 -6.95 1.74
C CYS A 192 10.99 -7.61 2.93
N ALA A 193 12.20 -7.12 3.19
CA ALA A 193 13.25 -7.62 4.05
C ALA A 193 13.69 -6.44 4.93
N GLY A 194 12.71 -5.70 5.44
CA GLY A 194 12.93 -5.03 6.71
C GLY A 194 13.28 -6.11 7.72
N GLN A 195 14.48 -6.04 8.29
CA GLN A 195 14.89 -6.89 9.40
C GLN A 195 13.84 -6.74 10.51
N CYS A 196 12.92 -7.69 10.63
CA CYS A 196 12.07 -7.76 11.79
C CYS A 196 12.95 -8.25 12.95
N THR A 197 13.71 -7.34 13.58
CA THR A 197 14.38 -7.60 14.85
C THR A 197 13.28 -7.88 15.87
N ARG A 198 13.19 -9.16 16.24
CA ARG A 198 12.36 -9.63 17.34
C ARG A 198 12.83 -8.88 18.59
N PRO A 199 11.99 -8.07 19.26
CA PRO A 199 12.30 -7.65 20.62
C PRO A 199 12.41 -8.94 21.42
N SER A 200 13.56 -9.17 22.06
CA SER A 200 13.72 -10.20 23.07
C SER A 200 12.64 -9.96 24.13
N ARG A 201 11.57 -10.77 24.11
CA ARG A 201 10.75 -10.93 25.32
C ARG A 201 11.70 -11.49 26.36
N GLY A 202 11.92 -10.72 27.42
CA GLY A 202 12.51 -11.22 28.65
C GLY A 202 11.80 -12.52 29.02
N ALA A 203 12.59 -13.56 29.23
CA ALA A 203 12.10 -14.82 29.73
C ALA A 203 11.54 -14.59 31.15
N SER A 204 10.26 -14.91 31.34
CA SER A 204 9.77 -15.38 32.63
C SER A 204 9.38 -16.85 32.47
N PRO A 205 9.84 -17.75 33.36
CA PRO A 205 9.66 -19.18 33.23
C PRO A 205 8.31 -19.61 33.85
N GLY A 206 7.66 -20.60 33.23
CA GLY A 206 6.59 -21.36 33.88
C GLY A 206 5.33 -21.49 33.04
N GLY A 207 5.02 -22.72 32.63
CA GLY A 207 3.72 -23.07 32.03
C GLY A 207 3.82 -24.14 30.96
N VAL A 208 3.93 -25.40 31.37
CA VAL A 208 3.78 -26.56 30.50
C VAL A 208 2.29 -26.69 30.15
N ALA A 209 1.95 -26.78 28.87
CA ALA A 209 0.64 -27.23 28.42
C ALA A 209 0.80 -28.18 27.22
N GLN A 210 0.22 -29.36 27.38
CA GLN A 210 0.29 -30.54 26.54
C GLN A 210 -0.23 -30.34 25.11
N ALA A 211 0.37 -31.08 24.19
CA ALA A 211 -0.08 -31.26 22.82
C ALA A 211 -1.37 -32.08 22.77
N ALA A 212 -2.40 -31.55 22.12
CA ALA A 212 -3.54 -32.33 21.64
C ALA A 212 -3.44 -32.43 20.10
N ALA A 213 -3.43 -33.66 19.60
CA ALA A 213 -3.37 -34.01 18.20
C ALA A 213 -4.68 -33.70 17.47
N GLY A 214 -4.60 -33.06 16.30
CA GLY A 214 -5.75 -32.89 15.40
C GLY A 214 -5.63 -31.66 14.49
N ARG A 215 -5.35 -31.90 13.20
CA ARG A 215 -5.11 -30.95 12.08
C ARG A 215 -3.76 -30.20 12.11
N PRO A 216 -3.02 -30.14 10.98
CA PRO A 216 -1.90 -29.22 10.87
C PRO A 216 -2.43 -27.79 11.04
N PRO A 217 -1.79 -26.95 11.86
CA PRO A 217 -2.19 -25.55 11.97
C PRO A 217 -2.06 -24.91 10.59
N ALA A 218 -3.09 -24.20 10.14
CA ALA A 218 -2.98 -23.31 9.01
C ALA A 218 -1.72 -22.43 9.22
N PRO A 219 -0.87 -22.23 8.19
CA PRO A 219 0.30 -21.40 8.33
C PRO A 219 -0.17 -20.03 8.81
N THR A 220 0.18 -19.74 10.06
CA THR A 220 -0.21 -18.50 10.72
C THR A 220 0.67 -17.43 10.09
N PHE A 221 0.20 -16.83 8.99
CA PHE A 221 0.75 -15.57 8.52
C PHE A 221 0.53 -14.58 9.65
N GLN A 222 1.57 -14.39 10.47
CA GLN A 222 1.53 -13.52 11.64
C GLN A 222 1.31 -12.09 11.16
N HIS A 223 0.04 -11.67 11.11
CA HIS A 223 -0.42 -10.31 10.80
C HIS A 223 0.34 -9.22 11.58
N ALA A 224 0.90 -9.54 12.74
CA ALA A 224 1.65 -8.59 13.56
C ALA A 224 3.07 -8.27 13.04
N ARG A 225 3.67 -9.11 12.18
CA ARG A 225 5.05 -8.89 11.68
C ARG A 225 5.12 -7.99 10.45
N TYR A 226 4.07 -7.95 9.64
CA TYR A 226 4.05 -7.14 8.42
C TYR A 226 3.84 -5.64 8.70
N ARG A 227 3.13 -5.30 9.78
CA ARG A 227 2.85 -3.91 10.19
C ARG A 227 4.07 -3.09 10.62
N ARG A 228 5.20 -3.72 10.99
CA ARG A 228 6.39 -3.03 11.53
C ARG A 228 7.57 -2.95 10.57
N CYS A 229 7.55 -3.70 9.48
CA CYS A 229 8.69 -3.84 8.58
C CYS A 229 8.53 -2.99 7.30
N GLY A 230 7.64 -1.98 7.31
CA GLY A 230 7.52 -0.94 6.27
C GLY A 230 7.08 -1.43 4.88
N CYS A 231 6.58 -2.66 4.79
CA CYS A 231 6.25 -3.31 3.52
C CYS A 231 4.74 -3.47 3.29
N PHE A 232 3.91 -3.30 4.32
CA PHE A 232 2.45 -3.29 4.25
C PHE A 232 1.92 -2.58 5.50
N ALA A 233 1.19 -1.49 5.34
CA ALA A 233 0.46 -0.90 6.46
C ALA A 233 -0.96 -0.51 6.04
N GLY A 234 -1.74 -1.52 5.64
CA GLY A 234 -3.19 -1.41 5.65
C GLY A 234 -3.70 -1.76 7.05
N SER A 235 -4.46 -0.86 7.68
CA SER A 235 -5.18 -1.14 8.92
C SER A 235 -6.69 -0.98 8.69
N PHE A 236 -7.41 -2.07 8.47
CA PHE A 236 -8.85 -2.10 8.70
C PHE A 236 -9.18 -3.13 9.78
N SER A 237 -9.67 -2.63 10.91
CA SER A 237 -10.35 -3.41 11.93
C SER A 237 -11.82 -3.52 11.51
N GLY A 238 -12.23 -4.72 11.11
CA GLY A 238 -13.62 -5.04 10.82
C GLY A 238 -13.90 -6.45 11.32
N ALA A 239 -14.45 -6.55 12.52
CA ALA A 239 -14.96 -7.80 13.05
C ALA A 239 -16.18 -8.21 12.20
N VAL A 240 -16.02 -9.21 11.33
CA VAL A 240 -17.17 -9.93 10.77
C VAL A 240 -17.47 -11.08 11.73
N ARG A 241 -18.49 -10.89 12.56
CA ARG A 241 -19.20 -12.02 13.16
C ARG A 241 -19.96 -12.72 12.04
N VAL A 242 -19.64 -13.99 11.82
CA VAL A 242 -20.41 -14.87 10.94
C VAL A 242 -21.65 -15.28 11.73
N ALA A 243 -22.83 -15.01 11.17
CA ALA A 243 -24.07 -15.70 11.50
C ALA A 243 -24.15 -16.98 10.67
#